data_AF-A0A3D4IR76-F1
#
_entry.id   AF-A0A3D4IR76-F1
#
_cell.length_a   1.000
_cell.length_b   1.000
_cell.length_c   1.000
_cell.angle_alpha   90.00
_cell.angle_beta   90.00
_cell.angle_gamma   90.00
#
_symmetry.space_group_name_H-M   'P 1'
#
loop_
_entity.id
_entity.type
_entity.pdbx_description
1 polymer ?
#
loop_
_entity_poly.entity_id
_entity_poly.type
_entity_poly.pdbx_seq_one_letter_code
_entity_poly.pdbx_strand_id
1 'polypeptide(L)'
;MIFGYMKIDRIVSHLVAHNDATLIGKRMSNRNPNGNIIVTATGAYNRYDGGVHQKGFPKIRLLYAVGDTANSKFLDETKVRNLAPQFLAELQRTFNSCGTGPFQIISRYGRQLDAGQIQSLISFLK
;
A
#
# COMPACT_ATOMS: atom_id res chain seq x y z
N MET A 1 -7.68 -4.34 -7.94
CA MET A 1 -6.96 -3.98 -6.71
C MET A 1 -5.94 -5.08 -6.44
N ILE A 2 -4.67 -4.73 -6.24
CA ILE A 2 -3.56 -5.68 -6.06
C ILE A 2 -3.24 -5.76 -4.56
N PHE A 3 -3.26 -6.96 -4.01
CA PHE A 3 -3.11 -7.28 -2.60
C PHE A 3 -1.87 -8.12 -2.35
N GLY A 4 -1.00 -7.68 -1.46
CA GLY A 4 -0.04 -8.60 -0.87
C GLY A 4 1.08 -7.86 -0.20
N TYR A 5 2.14 -8.59 0.13
CA TYR A 5 3.25 -8.00 0.88
C TYR A 5 4.30 -7.51 -0.11
N MET A 6 4.71 -6.26 0.07
CA MET A 6 5.88 -5.72 -0.60
C MET A 6 7.05 -5.83 0.36
N LYS A 7 8.04 -6.67 0.04
CA LYS A 7 9.31 -6.62 0.76
C LYS A 7 10.04 -5.34 0.34
N ILE A 8 10.47 -4.54 1.31
CA ILE A 8 11.32 -3.38 1.03
C ILE A 8 12.72 -3.91 0.75
N ASP A 9 13.24 -3.64 -0.45
CA ASP A 9 14.63 -3.90 -0.81
C ASP A 9 15.55 -2.90 -0.11
N ARG A 10 15.25 -1.61 -0.32
CA ARG A 10 16.04 -0.51 0.19
C ARG A 10 15.20 0.75 0.41
N ILE A 11 15.69 1.62 1.29
CA ILE A 11 15.14 2.95 1.52
C ILE A 11 16.20 3.96 1.06
N VAL A 12 15.80 4.86 0.16
CA VAL A 12 16.65 5.91 -0.41
C VAL A 12 15.97 7.26 -0.28
N SER A 13 16.65 8.38 -0.52
CA SER A 13 15.94 9.66 -0.61
C SER A 13 15.12 9.77 -1.89
N HIS A 14 14.08 10.60 -1.91
CA HIS A 14 13.31 10.82 -3.14
C HIS A 14 14.18 11.38 -4.27
N LEU A 15 15.22 12.17 -3.96
CA LEU A 15 16.17 12.68 -4.96
C LEU A 15 17.05 11.57 -5.51
N VAL A 16 17.54 10.65 -4.66
CA VAL A 16 18.28 9.47 -5.11
C VAL A 16 17.39 8.58 -5.98
N ALA A 17 16.15 8.32 -5.56
CA ALA A 17 15.17 7.59 -6.37
C ALA A 17 14.87 8.29 -7.70
N HIS A 18 14.82 9.63 -7.71
CA HIS A 18 14.65 10.41 -8.93
C HIS A 18 15.85 10.26 -9.88
N ASN A 19 17.06 10.03 -9.39
CA ASN A 19 18.24 9.89 -10.25
C ASN A 19 18.51 8.43 -10.67
N ASP A 20 17.92 7.45 -9.99
CA ASP A 20 18.03 6.03 -10.33
C ASP A 20 17.35 5.74 -11.68
N ALA A 21 18.14 5.22 -12.64
CA ALA A 21 17.68 4.91 -14.00
C ALA A 21 16.65 3.76 -14.02
N THR A 22 16.73 2.84 -13.06
CA THR A 22 15.78 1.72 -12.95
C THR A 22 14.39 2.17 -12.47
N LEU A 23 14.30 3.37 -11.89
CA LEU A 23 13.07 3.96 -11.36
C LEU A 23 12.48 5.04 -12.26
N ILE A 24 12.98 5.22 -13.50
CA ILE A 24 12.47 6.22 -14.45
C ILE A 24 10.95 6.11 -14.65
N GLY A 25 10.43 4.88 -14.80
CA GLY A 25 8.98 4.64 -14.95
C GLY A 25 8.15 4.94 -13.69
N LYS A 26 8.78 5.20 -12.55
CA LYS A 26 8.14 5.65 -11.29
C LYS A 26 8.18 7.16 -11.13
N ARG A 27 8.84 7.89 -12.02
CA ARG A 27 8.78 9.36 -12.06
C ARG A 27 7.44 9.79 -12.63
N MET A 28 6.99 10.97 -12.24
CA MET A 28 5.79 11.59 -12.81
C MET A 28 6.01 11.80 -14.31
N SER A 29 5.53 10.86 -15.14
CA SER A 29 5.97 10.76 -16.54
C SER A 29 5.29 11.76 -17.47
N ASN A 30 4.01 12.15 -17.24
CA ASN A 30 3.35 13.36 -17.78
C ASN A 30 1.82 13.29 -17.58
N ARG A 31 1.22 14.07 -16.68
CA ARG A 31 -0.25 14.10 -16.40
C ARG A 31 -0.77 12.91 -15.58
N ASN A 32 -1.87 13.19 -14.90
CA ASN A 32 -2.43 12.46 -13.76
C ASN A 32 -3.14 11.15 -14.21
N PRO A 33 -2.82 9.94 -13.68
CA PRO A 33 -1.67 9.56 -12.85
C PRO A 33 -0.70 8.61 -13.58
N ASN A 34 0.61 8.67 -13.26
CA ASN A 34 1.41 7.49 -12.86
C ASN A 34 2.91 7.80 -12.64
N GLY A 35 3.33 7.59 -11.39
CA GLY A 35 4.67 7.77 -10.82
C GLY A 35 4.53 8.17 -9.34
N ASN A 36 5.36 7.64 -8.44
CA ASN A 36 5.27 7.93 -6.99
C ASN A 36 6.37 8.86 -6.47
N ILE A 37 7.30 9.27 -7.34
CA ILE A 37 8.41 10.14 -6.94
C ILE A 37 7.96 11.61 -7.07
N ILE A 38 7.66 12.24 -5.94
CA ILE A 38 7.07 13.59 -5.85
C ILE A 38 8.09 14.75 -5.86
N VAL A 39 9.32 14.51 -6.34
CA VAL A 39 10.39 15.52 -6.45
C VAL A 39 10.78 15.82 -7.90
N THR A 40 11.31 17.00 -8.15
CA THR A 40 12.01 17.37 -9.41
C THR A 40 13.46 16.89 -9.39
N ALA A 41 14.19 17.06 -10.51
CA ALA A 41 15.63 16.79 -10.62
C ALA A 41 16.49 17.60 -9.63
N THR A 42 15.97 18.71 -9.10
CA THR A 42 16.64 19.55 -8.09
C THR A 42 16.18 19.25 -6.66
N GLY A 43 15.30 18.26 -6.47
CA GLY A 43 14.76 17.89 -5.15
C GLY A 43 13.65 18.81 -4.65
N ALA A 44 13.15 19.72 -5.49
CA ALA A 44 11.98 20.56 -5.20
C ALA A 44 10.68 19.76 -5.34
N TYR A 45 9.59 20.29 -4.79
CA TYR A 45 8.27 19.67 -4.93
C TYR A 45 7.84 19.63 -6.39
N ASN A 46 7.39 18.47 -6.86
CA ASN A 46 6.91 18.33 -8.22
C ASN A 46 5.48 18.90 -8.34
N ARG A 47 5.32 19.99 -9.10
CA ARG A 47 4.02 20.65 -9.31
C ARG A 47 2.92 19.71 -9.84
N TYR A 48 3.31 18.63 -10.52
CA TYR A 48 2.36 17.64 -11.06
C TYR A 48 1.74 16.73 -9.99
N ASP A 49 2.24 16.76 -8.75
CA ASP A 49 1.57 16.13 -7.60
C ASP A 49 0.28 16.87 -7.20
N GLY A 50 -0.03 18.03 -7.82
CA GLY A 50 -1.33 18.69 -7.68
C GLY A 50 -1.62 19.24 -6.29
N GLY A 51 -0.60 19.41 -5.46
CA GLY A 51 -0.75 19.90 -4.09
C GLY A 51 -1.10 18.80 -3.07
N VAL A 52 -1.31 17.55 -3.50
CA VAL A 52 -1.77 16.44 -2.66
C VAL A 52 -0.88 16.26 -1.45
N HIS A 53 0.44 16.29 -1.67
CA HIS A 53 1.43 16.09 -0.62
C HIS A 53 2.12 17.38 -0.16
N GLN A 54 1.69 18.57 -0.61
CA GLN A 54 2.43 19.82 -0.41
C GLN A 54 2.68 20.14 1.08
N LYS A 55 1.67 19.95 1.94
CA LYS A 55 1.79 20.18 3.39
C LYS A 55 2.77 19.21 4.07
N GLY A 56 2.88 17.99 3.56
CA GLY A 56 3.75 16.94 4.09
C GLY A 56 5.10 16.82 3.38
N PHE A 57 5.31 17.59 2.31
CA PHE A 57 6.45 17.43 1.41
C PHE A 57 7.82 17.43 2.11
N PRO A 58 8.10 18.33 3.08
CA PRO A 58 9.39 18.32 3.79
C PRO A 58 9.71 16.98 4.46
N LYS A 59 8.69 16.27 4.96
CA LYS A 59 8.83 14.95 5.58
C LYS A 59 8.89 13.86 4.52
N ILE A 60 8.01 13.90 3.52
CA ILE A 60 7.88 12.85 2.51
C ILE A 60 9.14 12.78 1.64
N ARG A 61 9.71 13.93 1.23
CA ARG A 61 10.89 13.98 0.34
C ARG A 61 12.14 13.28 0.88
N LEU A 62 12.20 13.01 2.18
CA LEU A 62 13.38 12.46 2.84
C LEU A 62 13.61 11.00 2.48
N LEU A 63 12.55 10.19 2.42
CA LEU A 63 12.66 8.73 2.30
C LEU A 63 11.66 8.20 1.29
N TYR A 64 12.12 7.28 0.45
CA TYR A 64 11.40 6.56 -0.58
C TYR A 64 11.75 5.09 -0.44
N ALA A 65 10.74 4.24 -0.29
CA ALA A 65 10.92 2.80 -0.23
C ALA A 65 10.90 2.19 -1.63
N VAL A 66 11.94 1.43 -1.96
CA VAL A 66 12.01 0.62 -3.17
C VAL A 66 11.62 -0.81 -2.81
N GLY A 67 10.62 -1.35 -3.49
CA GLY A 67 10.16 -2.72 -3.28
C GLY A 67 11.00 -3.74 -4.05
N ASP A 68 11.24 -4.88 -3.43
CA ASP A 68 11.82 -6.08 -4.04
C ASP A 68 10.72 -6.86 -4.77
N THR A 69 10.61 -6.73 -6.09
CA THR A 69 9.55 -7.41 -6.85
C THR A 69 9.67 -8.93 -6.85
N ALA A 70 10.88 -9.48 -6.68
CA ALA A 70 11.10 -10.93 -6.70
C ALA A 70 10.61 -11.59 -5.40
N ASN A 71 10.76 -10.89 -4.28
CA ASN A 71 10.31 -11.36 -2.97
C ASN A 71 9.03 -10.66 -2.48
N SER A 72 8.36 -9.88 -3.34
CA SER A 72 7.04 -9.34 -3.06
C SER A 72 5.98 -10.26 -3.64
N LYS A 73 4.87 -10.44 -2.92
CA LYS A 73 3.71 -11.18 -3.44
C LYS A 73 2.58 -10.20 -3.68
N PHE A 74 2.03 -10.24 -4.88
CA PHE A 74 0.90 -9.43 -5.31
C PHE A 74 -0.20 -10.37 -5.81
N LEU A 75 -1.15 -10.67 -4.94
CA LEU A 75 -2.40 -11.37 -5.20
C LEU A 75 -3.45 -10.39 -5.71
N ASP A 76 -4.16 -10.73 -6.77
CA ASP A 76 -5.40 -10.03 -7.11
C ASP A 76 -6.56 -10.52 -6.21
N GLU A 77 -7.71 -9.85 -6.28
CA GLU A 77 -8.91 -10.19 -5.51
C GLU A 77 -9.35 -11.65 -5.73
N THR A 78 -9.24 -12.14 -6.96
CA THR A 78 -9.61 -13.51 -7.34
C THR A 78 -8.72 -14.52 -6.64
N LYS A 79 -7.40 -14.31 -6.64
CA LYS A 79 -6.45 -15.17 -5.92
C LYS A 79 -6.69 -15.17 -4.42
N VAL A 80 -7.01 -14.02 -3.83
CA VAL A 80 -7.36 -13.95 -2.39
C VAL A 80 -8.63 -14.76 -2.11
N ARG A 81 -9.70 -14.59 -2.90
CA ARG A 81 -10.95 -15.34 -2.76
C ARG A 81 -10.75 -16.85 -2.93
N ASN A 82 -9.90 -17.27 -3.86
CA ASN A 82 -9.60 -18.69 -4.08
C ASN A 82 -8.75 -19.31 -2.97
N LEU A 83 -7.78 -18.57 -2.44
CA LEU A 83 -6.89 -19.07 -1.38
C LEU A 83 -7.59 -19.13 -0.02
N ALA A 84 -8.56 -18.25 0.23
CA ALA A 84 -9.25 -18.17 1.51
C ALA A 84 -10.75 -17.88 1.33
N PRO A 85 -11.53 -18.83 0.78
CA PRO A 85 -12.93 -18.60 0.42
C PRO A 85 -13.81 -18.28 1.64
N GLN A 86 -13.44 -18.77 2.82
CA GLN A 86 -14.16 -18.48 4.07
C GLN A 86 -13.72 -17.18 4.75
N PHE A 87 -12.63 -16.56 4.29
CA PHE A 87 -12.03 -15.41 4.98
C PHE A 87 -12.96 -14.20 5.03
N LEU A 88 -13.71 -13.94 3.96
CA LEU A 88 -14.69 -12.85 3.96
C LEU A 88 -15.80 -13.10 4.99
N ALA A 89 -16.37 -14.30 5.01
CA ALA A 89 -17.42 -14.67 5.95
C ALA A 89 -16.93 -14.53 7.40
N GLU A 90 -15.69 -14.94 7.67
CA GLU A 90 -15.09 -14.85 8.99
C GLU A 90 -14.84 -13.39 9.43
N LEU A 91 -14.39 -12.52 8.53
CA LEU A 91 -14.27 -11.10 8.80
C LEU A 91 -15.64 -10.45 9.06
N GLN A 92 -16.65 -10.77 8.26
CA GLN A 92 -18.02 -10.29 8.47
C GLN A 92 -18.55 -10.69 9.85
N ARG A 93 -18.30 -11.95 10.24
CA ARG A 93 -18.67 -12.48 11.56
C ARG A 93 -17.91 -11.78 12.69
N THR A 94 -16.59 -11.65 12.59
CA THR A 94 -15.73 -11.07 13.62
C THR A 94 -16.02 -9.59 13.85
N PHE A 95 -16.27 -8.84 12.78
CA PHE A 95 -16.50 -7.40 12.85
C PHE A 95 -17.99 -7.01 12.84
N ASN A 96 -18.90 -7.98 12.86
CA ASN A 96 -20.34 -7.79 12.68
C ASN A 96 -20.67 -6.84 11.50
N SER A 97 -20.13 -7.16 10.33
CA SER A 97 -20.11 -6.28 9.16
C SER A 97 -20.83 -6.89 7.96
N CYS A 98 -21.58 -6.06 7.22
CA CYS A 98 -22.14 -6.40 5.91
C CYS A 98 -21.21 -6.03 4.75
N GLY A 99 -19.92 -5.75 5.01
CA GLY A 99 -18.96 -5.40 3.95
C GLY A 99 -18.83 -6.52 2.92
N THR A 100 -18.79 -6.18 1.63
CA THR A 100 -18.80 -7.18 0.53
C THR A 100 -17.41 -7.65 0.12
N GLY A 101 -16.37 -7.08 0.75
CA GLY A 101 -14.98 -7.43 0.50
C GLY A 101 -14.13 -7.39 1.77
N PRO A 102 -13.15 -8.31 1.92
CA PRO A 102 -12.30 -8.39 3.10
C PRO A 102 -11.66 -7.05 3.48
N PHE A 103 -11.25 -6.29 2.48
CA PHE A 103 -10.54 -5.02 2.64
C PHE A 103 -11.44 -3.87 3.07
N GLN A 104 -12.68 -3.83 2.60
CA GLN A 104 -13.66 -2.87 3.08
C GLN A 104 -13.88 -3.07 4.59
N ILE A 105 -13.94 -4.33 5.02
CA ILE A 105 -14.11 -4.67 6.42
C ILE A 105 -12.84 -4.29 7.21
N ILE A 106 -11.66 -4.76 6.81
CA ILE A 106 -10.40 -4.48 7.53
C ILE A 106 -10.09 -2.97 7.57
N SER A 107 -10.23 -2.25 6.47
CA SER A 107 -9.93 -0.82 6.43
C SER A 107 -10.85 0.04 7.30
N ARG A 108 -12.10 -0.40 7.50
CA ARG A 108 -13.12 0.31 8.26
C ARG A 108 -13.18 -0.12 9.72
N TYR A 109 -12.99 -1.40 10.00
CA TYR A 109 -13.16 -2.01 11.33
C TYR A 109 -11.87 -2.60 11.93
N GLY A 110 -10.88 -2.92 11.12
CA GLY A 110 -9.61 -3.53 11.55
C GLY A 110 -8.55 -2.56 12.09
N ARG A 111 -8.91 -1.32 12.42
CA ARG A 111 -7.96 -0.30 12.92
C ARG A 111 -7.69 -0.41 14.41
N GLN A 112 -8.69 -0.82 15.18
CA GLN A 112 -8.61 -1.12 16.61
C GLN A 112 -9.43 -2.37 16.85
N LEU A 113 -8.77 -3.43 17.31
CA LEU A 113 -9.39 -4.71 17.59
C LEU A 113 -9.49 -4.88 19.10
N ASP A 114 -10.64 -5.39 19.56
CA ASP A 114 -10.74 -5.87 20.94
C ASP A 114 -10.13 -7.28 21.10
N ALA A 115 -9.94 -7.70 22.34
CA ALA A 115 -9.32 -9.00 22.65
C ALA A 115 -10.10 -10.19 22.07
N GLY A 116 -11.44 -10.12 22.01
CA GLY A 116 -12.29 -11.16 21.44
C GLY A 116 -12.16 -11.27 19.93
N GLN A 117 -12.08 -10.13 19.24
CA GLN A 117 -11.82 -10.05 17.80
C GLN A 117 -10.43 -10.58 17.45
N ILE A 118 -9.41 -10.21 18.23
CA ILE A 118 -8.05 -10.75 18.06
C ILE A 118 -8.05 -12.27 18.23
N GLN A 119 -8.68 -12.79 19.29
CA GLN A 119 -8.70 -14.23 19.55
C GLN A 119 -9.46 -15.00 18.47
N SER A 120 -10.56 -14.45 17.95
CA SER A 120 -11.33 -15.06 16.86
C SER A 120 -10.49 -15.17 15.58
N LEU A 121 -9.80 -14.09 15.20
CA LEU A 121 -8.92 -14.08 14.03
C LEU A 121 -7.74 -15.03 14.18
N ILE A 122 -7.10 -15.07 15.36
CA ILE A 122 -6.00 -16.00 15.63
C ILE A 122 -6.49 -17.45 15.51
N SER A 123 -7.68 -17.75 16.01
CA SER A 123 -8.24 -19.11 15.96
C SER A 123 -8.56 -19.54 14.54
N PHE A 124 -9.05 -18.62 13.70
CA PHE A 124 -9.30 -18.89 12.27
C PHE A 124 -8.01 -19.14 11.47
N LEU A 125 -6.91 -18.49 11.84
CA LEU A 125 -5.64 -18.58 11.10
C LEU A 125 -4.79 -19.80 11.47
N LYS A 126 -5.19 -20.58 12.48
CA LYS A 126 -4.55 -21.83 12.91
C LYS A 126 -5.19 -23.02 12.20
#